data_AF-A0A1V5Q4B2-F1
#
_entry.id   AF-A0A1V5Q4B2-F1
#
_cell.length_a   1.000
_cell.length_b   1.000
_cell.length_c   1.000
_cell.angle_alpha   90.00
_cell.angle_beta   90.00
_cell.angle_gamma   90.00
#
_symmetry.space_group_name_H-M   'P 1'
#
loop_
_entity.id
_entity.type
_entity.pdbx_description
1 polymer ?
#
loop_
_entity_poly.entity_id
_entity_poly.type
_entity_poly.pdbx_seq_one_letter_code
_entity_poly.pdbx_strand_id
1 'polypeptide(L)'
;MNWYLRKKDGEIYGPVDLETLQLWATDSRIAPEDEASTDREHWSPASGIPELGMDWVVELRDGTLFGPTHLLAVKDLVQDGSVSRRGKITNVRAKETAVVSEVLVAALIGLASKMQGTIDTLQQRLGPSVGEAPGDERIEALQAEIRRLTEQKDRLEEDAAKWKGLYEESAGNAVARENELKARFSTGRSTEARLDGLKAEVEESKQLANTERAAARKKEDELKEQIRKLKADAQQTQELAQQVEKWKSLYEHLKASAGDKTRAMGRPAAAGDNDMVPRVRLEEVERKLSQVQKSYQNLLRSANRNMAPGGRSTPPAADNLRRWQVS
;
A
#
# COMPACT_ATOMS: atom_id res chain seq x y z
N MET A 1 20.83 -60.55 -24.41
CA MET A 1 20.44 -60.80 -23.00
C MET A 1 19.08 -60.19 -22.83
N ASN A 2 18.12 -60.94 -22.28
CA ASN A 2 16.73 -60.50 -22.19
C ASN A 2 16.45 -59.92 -20.81
N TRP A 3 15.69 -58.83 -20.79
CA TRP A 3 15.27 -58.11 -19.59
C TRP A 3 13.76 -58.19 -19.39
N TYR A 4 13.36 -58.14 -18.13
CA TYR A 4 11.98 -58.08 -17.67
C TYR A 4 11.84 -56.89 -16.72
N LEU A 5 10.76 -56.14 -16.86
CA LEU A 5 10.41 -55.01 -15.98
C LEU A 5 9.21 -55.41 -15.13
N ARG A 6 9.30 -55.23 -13.82
CA ARG A 6 8.20 -55.38 -12.86
C ARG A 6 7.76 -54.00 -12.40
N LYS A 7 6.48 -53.72 -12.59
CA LYS A 7 5.80 -52.52 -12.11
C LYS A 7 5.47 -52.63 -10.62
N LYS A 8 5.23 -51.48 -9.99
CA LYS A 8 4.81 -51.40 -8.58
C LYS A 8 3.55 -52.22 -8.24
N ASP A 9 2.64 -52.40 -9.18
CA ASP A 9 1.43 -53.21 -9.03
C ASP A 9 1.68 -54.73 -9.20
N GLY A 10 2.91 -55.13 -9.53
CA GLY A 10 3.31 -56.51 -9.74
C GLY A 10 3.23 -56.98 -11.19
N GLU A 11 2.78 -56.15 -12.13
CA GLU A 11 2.76 -56.50 -13.55
C GLU A 11 4.18 -56.65 -14.11
N ILE A 12 4.40 -57.70 -14.92
CA ILE A 12 5.69 -58.01 -15.52
C ILE A 12 5.62 -57.85 -17.04
N TYR A 13 6.53 -57.04 -17.58
CA TYR A 13 6.71 -56.77 -19.00
C TYR A 13 8.02 -57.37 -19.50
N GLY A 14 8.04 -57.88 -20.74
CA GLY A 14 9.20 -58.52 -21.36
C GLY A 14 8.90 -59.93 -21.90
N PRO A 15 9.91 -60.62 -22.45
CA PRO A 15 11.31 -60.23 -22.54
C PRO A 15 11.57 -59.13 -23.58
N VAL A 16 12.48 -58.21 -23.26
CA VAL A 16 13.00 -57.19 -24.20
C VAL A 16 14.53 -57.15 -24.16
N ASP A 17 15.17 -56.55 -25.17
CA ASP A 17 16.60 -56.27 -25.08
C ASP A 17 16.88 -55.02 -24.23
N LEU A 18 18.17 -54.79 -23.95
CA LEU A 18 18.60 -53.65 -23.14
C LEU A 18 18.26 -52.30 -23.81
N GLU A 19 18.39 -52.20 -25.14
CA GLU A 19 18.11 -50.98 -25.90
C GLU A 19 16.63 -50.57 -25.78
N THR A 20 15.72 -51.53 -25.87
CA THR A 20 14.28 -51.32 -25.66
C THR A 20 13.99 -50.90 -24.22
N LEU A 21 14.66 -51.51 -23.23
CA LEU A 21 14.48 -51.13 -21.83
C LEU A 21 15.00 -49.70 -21.55
N GLN A 22 16.11 -49.31 -22.17
CA GLN A 22 16.63 -47.94 -22.11
C GLN A 22 15.62 -46.96 -22.74
N LEU A 23 15.01 -47.30 -23.87
CA LEU A 23 13.98 -46.48 -24.50
C LEU A 23 12.80 -46.26 -23.54
N TRP A 24 12.35 -47.31 -22.83
CA TRP A 24 11.31 -47.17 -21.82
C TRP A 24 11.70 -46.22 -20.69
N ALA A 25 12.95 -46.24 -20.24
CA ALA A 25 13.45 -45.26 -19.26
C ALA A 25 13.38 -43.83 -19.83
N THR A 26 13.76 -43.63 -21.10
CA THR A 26 13.73 -42.30 -21.74
C THR A 26 12.33 -41.76 -22.00
N ASP A 27 11.34 -42.65 -22.18
CA ASP A 27 9.94 -42.34 -22.47
C ASP A 27 9.07 -42.23 -21.22
N SER A 28 9.68 -42.09 -20.04
CA SER A 28 8.96 -42.00 -18.75
C SER A 28 8.08 -43.24 -18.45
N ARG A 29 8.38 -44.38 -19.08
CA ARG A 29 7.65 -45.64 -18.88
C ARG A 29 8.23 -46.47 -17.74
N ILE A 30 9.32 -46.05 -17.11
CA ILE A 30 9.90 -46.70 -15.92
C ILE A 30 9.82 -45.71 -14.77
N ALA A 31 9.06 -46.08 -13.74
CA ALA A 31 8.90 -45.30 -12.52
C ALA A 31 10.07 -45.56 -11.55
N PRO A 32 10.35 -44.63 -10.61
CA PRO A 32 11.40 -44.82 -9.61
C PRO A 32 11.27 -46.09 -8.76
N GLU A 33 10.04 -46.58 -8.59
CA GLU A 33 9.70 -47.77 -7.80
C GLU A 33 9.73 -49.08 -8.60
N ASP A 34 9.90 -49.01 -9.91
CA ASP A 34 9.92 -50.20 -10.76
C ASP A 34 11.23 -50.97 -10.59
N GLU A 35 11.18 -52.28 -10.87
CA GLU A 35 12.31 -53.19 -10.77
C GLU A 35 12.56 -53.88 -12.10
N ALA A 36 13.80 -54.28 -12.38
CA ALA A 36 14.13 -55.08 -13.55
C ALA A 36 14.99 -56.30 -13.21
N SER A 37 14.88 -57.31 -14.06
CA SER A 37 15.51 -58.61 -13.89
C SER A 37 15.88 -59.21 -15.24
N THR A 38 16.92 -60.05 -15.28
CA THR A 38 17.31 -60.81 -16.49
C THR A 38 16.89 -62.28 -16.42
N ASP A 39 16.52 -62.77 -15.24
CA ASP A 39 16.16 -64.17 -14.97
C ASP A 39 14.74 -64.33 -14.38
N ARG A 40 14.06 -63.22 -14.05
CA ARG A 40 12.75 -63.15 -13.37
C ARG A 40 12.75 -63.62 -11.92
N GLU A 41 13.91 -64.00 -11.38
CA GLU A 41 14.08 -64.46 -10.01
C GLU A 41 14.72 -63.37 -9.15
N HIS A 42 15.79 -62.74 -9.66
CA HIS A 42 16.50 -61.67 -9.01
C HIS A 42 16.07 -60.32 -9.57
N TRP A 43 15.37 -59.54 -8.75
CA TRP A 43 14.86 -58.21 -9.10
C TRP A 43 15.73 -57.13 -8.46
N SER A 44 16.18 -56.18 -9.28
CA SER A 44 16.90 -54.99 -8.81
C SER A 44 16.07 -53.75 -9.10
N PRO A 45 16.12 -52.72 -8.24
CA PRO A 45 15.51 -51.42 -8.56
C PRO A 45 16.02 -50.92 -9.91
N ALA A 46 15.12 -50.44 -10.77
CA ALA A 46 15.50 -49.95 -12.10
C ALA A 46 16.50 -48.78 -12.01
N SER A 47 16.37 -47.94 -10.99
CA SER A 47 17.32 -46.86 -10.67
C SER A 47 18.73 -47.35 -10.28
N GLY A 48 18.86 -48.61 -9.86
CA GLY A 48 20.14 -49.24 -9.53
C GLY A 48 20.90 -49.76 -10.75
N ILE A 49 20.28 -49.80 -11.94
CA ILE A 49 20.88 -50.32 -13.17
C ILE A 49 21.55 -49.16 -13.91
N PRO A 50 22.91 -49.10 -13.96
CA PRO A 50 23.62 -47.96 -14.54
C PRO A 50 23.26 -47.69 -16.00
N GLU A 51 22.97 -48.75 -16.76
CA GLU A 51 22.62 -48.68 -18.18
C GLU A 51 21.31 -47.93 -18.44
N LEU A 52 20.41 -47.85 -17.46
CA LEU A 52 19.14 -47.12 -17.59
C LEU A 52 19.26 -45.62 -17.32
N GLY A 53 20.41 -45.15 -16.82
CA GLY A 53 20.70 -43.71 -16.64
C GLY A 53 19.70 -42.96 -15.75
N MET A 54 19.03 -43.66 -14.83
CA MET A 54 18.02 -43.11 -13.94
C MET A 54 18.64 -42.43 -12.71
N ASP A 55 19.49 -41.42 -12.93
CA ASP A 55 20.26 -40.76 -11.87
C ASP A 55 19.67 -39.41 -11.42
N TRP A 56 18.49 -39.00 -11.91
CA TRP A 56 17.99 -37.64 -11.74
C TRP A 56 16.76 -37.54 -10.83
N VAL A 57 16.77 -36.56 -9.92
CA VAL A 57 15.65 -36.22 -9.04
C VAL A 57 15.23 -34.78 -9.31
N VAL A 58 13.94 -34.54 -9.53
CA VAL A 58 13.35 -33.23 -9.81
C VAL A 58 12.48 -32.76 -8.64
N GLU A 59 12.44 -31.45 -8.43
CA GLU A 59 11.47 -30.82 -7.52
C GLU A 59 10.16 -30.53 -8.27
N LEU A 60 9.05 -31.13 -7.82
CA LEU A 60 7.71 -30.87 -8.33
C LEU A 60 7.20 -29.51 -7.83
N ARG A 61 6.14 -28.98 -8.47
CA ARG A 61 5.55 -27.68 -8.09
C ARG A 61 4.99 -27.62 -6.67
N ASP A 62 4.63 -28.76 -6.09
CA ASP A 62 4.16 -28.85 -4.70
C ASP A 62 5.32 -28.93 -3.68
N GLY A 63 6.58 -28.91 -4.15
CA GLY A 63 7.78 -29.02 -3.33
C GLY A 63 8.20 -30.44 -2.99
N THR A 64 7.48 -31.46 -3.48
CA THR A 64 7.89 -32.86 -3.33
C THR A 64 8.99 -33.21 -4.33
N LEU A 65 9.82 -34.20 -3.99
CA LEU A 65 10.88 -34.70 -4.85
C LEU A 65 10.39 -35.92 -5.61
N PHE A 66 10.64 -35.96 -6.92
CA PHE A 66 10.32 -37.07 -7.80
C PHE A 66 11.57 -37.63 -8.47
N GLY A 67 11.75 -38.94 -8.42
CA GLY A 67 12.93 -39.64 -8.95
C GLY A 67 13.46 -40.69 -7.96
N PRO A 68 14.55 -41.39 -8.29
CA PRO A 68 15.41 -41.20 -9.46
C PRO A 68 14.74 -41.61 -10.78
N THR A 69 14.92 -40.81 -11.83
CA THR A 69 14.39 -41.04 -13.18
C THR A 69 15.41 -40.67 -14.26
N HIS A 70 15.14 -41.06 -15.51
CA HIS A 70 15.98 -40.69 -16.64
C HIS A 70 15.79 -39.20 -16.98
N LEU A 71 16.87 -38.50 -17.33
CA LEU A 71 16.81 -37.06 -17.63
C LEU A 71 15.81 -36.72 -18.73
N LEU A 72 15.77 -37.52 -19.80
CA LEU A 72 14.85 -37.27 -20.92
C LEU A 72 13.38 -37.52 -20.55
N ALA A 73 13.08 -38.34 -19.54
CA ALA A 73 11.71 -38.54 -19.07
C ALA A 73 11.15 -37.27 -18.39
N VAL A 74 12.04 -36.40 -17.88
CA VAL A 74 11.65 -35.11 -17.30
C VAL A 74 10.99 -34.19 -18.33
N LYS A 75 11.23 -34.40 -19.64
CA LYS A 75 10.58 -33.63 -20.71
C LYS A 75 9.06 -33.65 -20.57
N ASP A 76 8.48 -34.81 -20.24
CA ASP A 76 7.04 -35.03 -20.17
C ASP A 76 6.46 -34.34 -18.92
N LEU A 77 7.18 -34.44 -17.79
CA LEU A 77 6.84 -33.76 -16.53
C LEU A 77 6.89 -32.23 -16.63
N VAL A 78 7.72 -31.70 -17.53
CA VAL A 78 7.76 -30.26 -17.79
C VAL A 78 6.66 -29.85 -18.77
N GLN A 79 6.28 -30.73 -19.70
CA GLN A 79 5.17 -30.49 -20.63
C GLN A 79 3.81 -30.50 -19.94
N ASP A 80 3.57 -31.44 -19.02
CA ASP A 80 2.33 -31.52 -18.24
C ASP A 80 2.25 -30.45 -17.11
N GLY A 81 3.37 -29.81 -16.82
CA GLY A 81 3.49 -28.72 -15.86
C GLY A 81 3.78 -29.15 -14.42
N SER A 82 3.95 -30.44 -14.14
CA SER A 82 4.32 -30.98 -12.83
C SER A 82 5.67 -30.46 -12.34
N VAL A 83 6.60 -30.26 -13.27
CA VAL A 83 7.94 -29.71 -13.02
C VAL A 83 8.06 -28.34 -13.69
N SER A 84 8.62 -27.38 -12.96
CA SER A 84 8.95 -26.07 -13.54
C SER A 84 10.15 -26.19 -14.48
N ARG A 85 10.11 -25.53 -15.64
CA ARG A 85 11.27 -25.39 -16.55
C ARG A 85 12.51 -24.84 -15.82
N ARG A 86 12.27 -23.93 -14.87
CA ARG A 86 13.28 -23.31 -14.00
C ARG A 86 13.42 -24.01 -12.65
N GLY A 87 12.79 -25.17 -12.50
CA GLY A 87 12.86 -26.00 -11.32
C GLY A 87 14.26 -26.54 -11.11
N LYS A 88 14.53 -26.98 -9.88
CA LYS A 88 15.79 -27.63 -9.53
C LYS A 88 15.72 -29.10 -9.95
N ILE A 89 16.83 -29.57 -10.48
CA ILE A 89 17.07 -30.98 -10.75
C ILE A 89 18.43 -31.36 -10.16
N THR A 90 18.50 -32.51 -9.51
CA THR A 90 19.71 -33.01 -8.85
C THR A 90 20.09 -34.35 -9.45
N ASN A 91 21.35 -34.48 -9.87
CA ASN A 91 21.93 -35.78 -10.21
C ASN A 91 22.39 -36.46 -8.92
N VAL A 92 21.79 -37.59 -8.56
CA VAL A 92 22.04 -38.29 -7.29
C VAL A 92 23.46 -38.88 -7.24
N ARG A 93 23.99 -39.32 -8.38
CA ARG A 93 25.33 -39.91 -8.49
C ARG A 93 26.43 -38.86 -8.40
N ALA A 94 26.28 -37.76 -9.15
CA ALA A 94 27.23 -36.66 -9.17
C ALA A 94 27.08 -35.69 -7.98
N LYS A 95 25.91 -35.70 -7.32
CA LYS A 95 25.50 -34.75 -6.27
C LYS A 95 25.49 -33.28 -6.74
N GLU A 96 25.28 -33.09 -8.03
CA GLU A 96 25.20 -31.77 -8.65
C GLU A 96 23.74 -31.35 -8.80
N THR A 97 23.45 -30.09 -8.52
CA THR A 97 22.12 -29.50 -8.71
C THR A 97 22.19 -28.42 -9.77
N ALA A 98 21.22 -28.43 -10.68
CA ALA A 98 21.15 -27.52 -11.81
C ALA A 98 19.69 -27.16 -12.11
N VAL A 99 19.49 -26.39 -13.18
CA VAL A 99 18.16 -26.02 -13.67
C VAL A 99 17.69 -27.03 -14.70
N VAL A 100 16.45 -27.51 -14.57
CA VAL A 100 15.84 -28.54 -15.44
C VAL A 100 16.08 -28.26 -16.93
N SER A 101 15.75 -27.05 -17.39
CA SER A 101 15.88 -26.69 -18.81
C SER A 101 17.31 -26.68 -19.32
N GLU A 102 18.27 -26.22 -18.51
CA GLU A 102 19.68 -26.13 -18.92
C GLU A 102 20.27 -27.52 -19.14
N VAL A 103 20.00 -28.43 -18.19
CA VAL A 103 20.49 -29.81 -18.24
C VAL A 103 19.81 -30.57 -19.39
N LEU A 104 18.50 -30.39 -19.58
CA LEU A 104 17.76 -31.07 -20.65
C LEU A 104 18.26 -30.65 -22.04
N VAL A 105 18.42 -29.35 -22.27
CA VAL A 105 18.96 -28.82 -23.55
C VAL A 105 20.38 -29.31 -23.77
N ALA A 106 21.25 -29.26 -22.75
CA ALA A 106 22.61 -29.75 -22.86
C ALA A 106 22.68 -31.25 -23.18
N ALA A 107 21.80 -32.06 -22.59
CA ALA A 107 21.75 -33.49 -22.84
C ALA A 107 21.26 -33.83 -24.26
N LEU A 108 20.25 -33.13 -24.77
CA LEU A 108 19.77 -33.31 -26.15
C LEU A 108 20.86 -32.96 -27.18
N ILE A 109 21.54 -31.83 -26.99
CA ILE A 109 22.68 -31.42 -27.83
C ILE A 109 23.82 -32.44 -27.75
N GLY A 110 24.13 -32.93 -26.55
CA GLY A 110 25.15 -33.94 -26.33
C GLY A 110 24.83 -35.26 -27.02
N LEU A 111 23.57 -35.68 -27.02
CA LEU A 111 23.13 -36.90 -27.69
C LEU A 111 23.20 -36.76 -29.22
N ALA A 112 22.71 -35.64 -29.77
CA ALA A 112 22.84 -35.34 -31.20
C ALA A 112 24.31 -35.32 -31.66
N SER A 113 25.20 -34.76 -30.85
CA SER A 113 26.64 -34.74 -31.14
C SER A 113 27.26 -36.14 -31.17
N LYS A 114 26.86 -37.03 -30.24
CA LYS A 114 27.31 -38.44 -30.23
C LYS A 114 26.81 -39.19 -31.47
N MET A 115 25.57 -38.94 -31.89
CA MET A 115 25.00 -39.53 -33.09
C MET A 115 25.73 -39.06 -34.34
N GLN A 116 26.07 -37.77 -34.43
CA GLN A 116 26.91 -37.25 -35.53
C GLN A 116 28.25 -37.97 -35.61
N GLY A 117 28.95 -38.16 -34.49
CA GLY A 117 30.23 -38.89 -34.51
C GLY A 117 30.09 -40.36 -34.97
N THR A 118 28.96 -40.99 -34.68
CA THR A 118 28.64 -42.34 -35.16
C THR A 118 28.39 -42.33 -36.67
N ILE A 119 27.60 -41.37 -37.16
CA ILE A 119 27.34 -41.16 -38.59
C ILE A 119 28.66 -40.94 -39.34
N ASP A 120 29.54 -40.07 -38.85
CA ASP A 120 30.83 -39.77 -39.47
C ASP A 120 31.70 -41.04 -39.56
N THR A 121 31.71 -41.86 -38.51
CA THR A 121 32.44 -43.14 -38.49
C THR A 121 31.87 -44.10 -39.53
N LEU A 122 30.54 -44.22 -39.64
CA LEU A 122 29.91 -45.08 -40.64
C LEU A 122 30.15 -44.57 -42.08
N GLN A 123 30.12 -43.26 -42.30
CA GLN A 123 30.45 -42.64 -43.58
C GLN A 123 31.91 -42.89 -43.97
N GLN A 124 32.84 -42.82 -43.02
CA GLN A 124 34.25 -43.14 -43.25
C GLN A 124 34.44 -44.62 -43.64
N ARG A 125 33.67 -45.53 -43.03
CA ARG A 125 33.66 -46.96 -43.38
C ARG A 125 33.08 -47.23 -44.76
N LEU A 126 32.21 -46.35 -45.26
CA LEU A 126 31.71 -46.40 -46.63
C LEU A 126 32.81 -46.08 -47.65
N GLY A 127 33.75 -45.17 -47.30
CA GLY A 127 34.94 -44.82 -48.08
C GLY A 127 34.65 -44.22 -49.47
N PRO A 128 35.65 -43.62 -50.16
CA PRO A 128 35.51 -43.16 -51.55
C PRO A 128 35.62 -44.28 -52.61
N SER A 129 35.51 -45.55 -52.20
CA SER A 129 35.84 -46.72 -53.02
C SER A 129 34.67 -47.71 -53.05
N VAL A 130 33.71 -47.48 -53.95
CA VAL A 130 33.01 -48.57 -54.63
C VAL A 130 32.78 -48.12 -56.06
N GLY A 131 33.60 -48.64 -56.98
CA GLY A 131 33.16 -48.78 -58.35
C GLY A 131 31.89 -49.63 -58.32
N GLU A 132 30.79 -48.99 -58.70
CA GLU A 132 29.49 -49.52 -59.12
C GLU A 132 29.40 -51.05 -59.20
N ALA A 133 29.25 -51.71 -58.05
CA ALA A 133 28.65 -53.03 -57.99
C ALA A 133 27.24 -52.84 -57.39
N PRO A 134 26.19 -52.71 -58.23
CA PRO A 134 24.82 -52.65 -57.75
C PRO A 134 24.46 -53.97 -57.07
N GLY A 135 24.09 -53.93 -55.79
CA GLY A 135 23.57 -55.10 -55.05
C GLY A 135 24.39 -55.57 -53.84
N ASP A 136 25.39 -54.82 -53.37
CA ASP A 136 26.10 -55.19 -52.13
C ASP A 136 25.21 -54.85 -50.90
N GLU A 137 24.47 -55.84 -50.41
CA GLU A 137 23.52 -55.73 -49.28
C GLU A 137 24.13 -55.03 -48.05
N ARG A 138 25.45 -55.16 -47.86
CA ARG A 138 26.20 -54.51 -46.78
C ARG A 138 26.29 -52.99 -46.93
N ILE A 139 26.47 -52.49 -48.16
CA ILE A 139 26.51 -51.04 -48.45
C ILE A 139 25.11 -50.47 -48.24
N GLU A 140 24.07 -51.15 -48.74
CA GLU A 140 22.68 -50.74 -48.57
C GLU A 140 22.29 -50.71 -47.08
N ALA A 141 22.70 -51.71 -46.29
CA ALA A 141 22.48 -51.75 -44.85
C ALA A 141 23.20 -50.60 -44.12
N LEU A 142 24.47 -50.31 -44.46
CA LEU A 142 25.20 -49.17 -43.88
C LEU A 142 24.56 -47.83 -44.25
N GLN A 143 24.13 -47.66 -45.51
CA GLN A 143 23.43 -46.46 -45.95
C GLN A 143 22.07 -46.30 -45.27
N ALA A 144 21.33 -47.39 -45.07
CA ALA A 144 20.07 -47.37 -44.33
C ALA A 144 20.28 -46.97 -42.86
N GLU A 145 21.33 -47.48 -42.21
CA GLU A 145 21.64 -47.11 -40.83
C GLU A 145 22.10 -45.65 -40.70
N ILE A 146 22.92 -45.15 -41.63
CA ILE A 146 23.28 -43.72 -41.69
C ILE A 146 22.00 -42.87 -41.81
N ARG A 147 21.08 -43.22 -42.73
CA ARG A 147 19.81 -42.49 -42.86
C ARG A 147 19.01 -42.48 -41.57
N ARG A 148 18.86 -43.64 -40.91
CA ARG A 148 18.15 -43.78 -39.64
C ARG A 148 18.76 -42.91 -38.54
N LEU A 149 20.08 -42.95 -38.40
CA LEU A 149 20.80 -42.16 -37.40
C LEU A 149 20.72 -40.66 -37.70
N THR A 150 20.77 -40.25 -38.98
CA THR A 150 20.59 -38.85 -39.35
C THR A 150 19.20 -38.36 -38.97
N GLU A 151 18.13 -39.11 -39.29
CA GLU A 151 16.77 -38.72 -38.92
C GLU A 151 16.58 -38.62 -37.40
N GLN A 152 17.16 -39.54 -36.63
CA GLN A 152 17.11 -39.48 -35.17
C GLN A 152 17.90 -38.29 -34.62
N LYS A 153 19.04 -37.96 -35.23
CA LYS A 153 19.87 -36.80 -34.85
C LYS A 153 19.11 -35.50 -35.10
N ASP A 154 18.50 -35.36 -36.29
CA ASP A 154 17.75 -34.16 -36.66
C ASP A 154 16.57 -33.94 -35.68
N ARG A 155 15.86 -35.01 -35.28
CA ARG A 155 14.81 -34.94 -34.26
C ARG A 155 15.33 -34.41 -32.91
N LEU A 156 16.51 -34.86 -32.48
CA LEU A 156 17.12 -34.37 -31.23
C LEU A 156 17.54 -32.90 -31.33
N GLU A 157 18.03 -32.46 -32.48
CA GLU A 157 18.38 -31.05 -32.73
C GLU A 157 17.12 -30.17 -32.73
N GLU A 158 16.03 -30.62 -33.37
CA GLU A 158 14.73 -29.96 -33.35
C GLU A 158 14.17 -29.85 -31.93
N ASP A 159 14.21 -30.95 -31.17
CA ASP A 159 13.78 -30.95 -29.76
C ASP A 159 14.65 -30.01 -28.93
N ALA A 160 15.97 -30.03 -29.09
CA ALA A 160 16.87 -29.12 -28.39
C ALA A 160 16.54 -27.66 -28.69
N ALA A 161 16.30 -27.32 -29.97
CA ALA A 161 15.92 -25.98 -30.39
C ALA A 161 14.57 -25.56 -29.80
N LYS A 162 13.57 -26.45 -29.83
CA LYS A 162 12.25 -26.23 -29.23
C LYS A 162 12.36 -25.96 -27.73
N TRP A 163 13.09 -26.79 -27.00
CA TRP A 163 13.26 -26.66 -25.56
C TRP A 163 14.05 -25.40 -25.18
N LYS A 164 15.06 -25.04 -25.98
CA LYS A 164 15.80 -23.78 -25.84
C LYS A 164 14.88 -22.57 -26.03
N GLY A 165 14.06 -22.55 -27.08
CA GLY A 165 13.10 -21.46 -27.32
C GLY A 165 12.09 -21.30 -26.17
N LEU A 166 11.52 -22.40 -25.69
CA LEU A 166 10.61 -22.38 -24.54
C LEU A 166 11.28 -21.88 -23.25
N TYR A 167 12.58 -22.14 -23.08
CA TYR A 167 13.34 -21.62 -21.95
C TYR A 167 13.57 -20.11 -22.07
N GLU A 168 14.04 -19.65 -23.22
CA GLU A 168 14.30 -18.22 -23.49
C GLU A 168 13.03 -17.38 -23.31
N GLU A 169 11.89 -17.88 -23.81
CA GLU A 169 10.58 -17.26 -23.60
C GLU A 169 10.20 -17.21 -22.11
N SER A 170 10.31 -18.33 -21.40
CA SER A 170 10.03 -18.38 -19.96
C SER A 170 10.95 -17.46 -19.15
N ALA A 171 12.21 -17.33 -19.54
CA ALA A 171 13.18 -16.45 -18.92
C ALA A 171 12.82 -14.98 -19.15
N GLY A 172 12.48 -14.61 -20.39
CA GLY A 172 12.03 -13.27 -20.76
C GLY A 172 10.76 -12.86 -20.00
N ASN A 173 9.76 -13.75 -19.96
CA ASN A 173 8.52 -13.51 -19.22
C ASN A 173 8.74 -13.31 -17.71
N ALA A 174 9.67 -14.07 -17.12
CA ALA A 174 10.01 -13.91 -15.70
C ALA A 174 10.67 -12.55 -15.42
N VAL A 175 11.61 -12.11 -16.26
CA VAL A 175 12.26 -10.80 -16.13
C VAL A 175 11.25 -9.66 -16.32
N ALA A 176 10.36 -9.78 -17.31
CA ALA A 176 9.30 -8.81 -17.54
C ALA A 176 8.38 -8.68 -16.31
N ARG A 177 7.97 -9.82 -15.73
CA ARG A 177 7.13 -9.85 -14.52
C ARG A 177 7.85 -9.29 -13.29
N GLU A 178 9.14 -9.56 -13.13
CA GLU A 178 9.94 -8.98 -12.05
C GLU A 178 10.02 -7.45 -12.16
N ASN A 179 10.25 -6.95 -13.37
CA ASN A 179 10.29 -5.50 -13.63
C ASN A 179 8.92 -4.85 -13.38
N GLU A 180 7.83 -5.51 -13.78
CA GLU A 180 6.47 -5.04 -13.49
C GLU A 180 6.22 -4.97 -11.98
N LEU A 181 6.60 -6.00 -11.22
CA LEU A 181 6.48 -6.00 -9.76
C LEU A 181 7.30 -4.87 -9.14
N LYS A 182 8.54 -4.66 -9.57
CA LYS A 182 9.39 -3.55 -9.09
C LYS A 182 8.74 -2.19 -9.36
N ALA A 183 8.16 -1.99 -10.54
CA ALA A 183 7.44 -0.75 -10.89
C ALA A 183 6.16 -0.57 -10.05
N ARG A 184 5.43 -1.64 -9.76
CA ARG A 184 4.28 -1.60 -8.84
C ARG A 184 4.71 -1.24 -7.43
N PHE A 185 5.84 -1.78 -6.93
CA PHE A 185 6.37 -1.43 -5.61
C PHE A 185 6.82 0.03 -5.52
N SER A 186 7.50 0.57 -6.54
CA SER A 186 7.88 1.99 -6.54
C SER A 186 6.67 2.91 -6.56
N THR A 187 5.63 2.54 -7.32
CA THR A 187 4.35 3.25 -7.35
C THR A 187 3.65 3.16 -5.98
N GLY A 188 3.64 2.00 -5.34
CA GLY A 188 3.09 1.84 -3.99
C GLY A 188 3.77 2.78 -2.98
N ARG A 189 5.11 2.83 -2.98
CA ARG A 189 5.87 3.73 -2.11
C ARG A 189 5.57 5.21 -2.36
N SER A 190 5.40 5.63 -3.61
CA SER A 190 5.08 7.03 -3.91
C SER A 190 3.66 7.39 -3.46
N THR A 191 2.70 6.47 -3.58
CA THR A 191 1.34 6.67 -3.06
C THR A 191 1.30 6.71 -1.53
N GLU A 192 2.10 5.90 -0.86
CA GLU A 192 2.23 5.89 0.60
C GLU A 192 2.83 7.20 1.11
N ALA A 193 3.91 7.67 0.49
CA ALA A 193 4.50 8.98 0.82
C ALA A 193 3.51 10.14 0.60
N ARG A 194 2.69 10.07 -0.46
CA ARG A 194 1.62 11.06 -0.70
C ARG A 194 0.55 11.00 0.39
N LEU A 195 0.19 9.81 0.84
CA LEU A 195 -0.83 9.61 1.87
C LEU A 195 -0.35 10.14 3.23
N ASP A 196 0.93 9.96 3.55
CA ASP A 196 1.53 10.52 4.77
C ASP A 196 1.63 12.05 4.69
N GLY A 197 1.96 12.61 3.52
CA GLY A 197 1.89 14.06 3.29
C GLY A 197 0.49 14.62 3.51
N LEU A 198 -0.54 13.98 2.97
CA LEU A 198 -1.94 14.39 3.17
C LEU A 198 -2.38 14.27 4.64
N LYS A 199 -1.93 13.23 5.37
CA LYS A 199 -2.20 13.10 6.81
C LYS A 199 -1.59 14.25 7.60
N ALA A 200 -0.35 14.64 7.28
CA ALA A 200 0.32 15.77 7.92
C ALA A 200 -0.43 17.09 7.66
N GLU A 201 -0.86 17.33 6.43
CA GLU A 201 -1.66 18.51 6.06
C GLU A 201 -3.01 18.56 6.78
N VAL A 202 -3.69 17.40 6.89
CA VAL A 202 -4.94 17.29 7.66
C VAL A 202 -4.72 17.62 9.14
N GLU A 203 -3.61 17.17 9.72
CA GLU A 203 -3.31 17.44 11.14
C GLU A 203 -2.95 18.92 11.38
N GLU A 204 -2.19 19.53 10.47
CA GLU A 204 -1.91 20.97 10.49
C GLU A 204 -3.22 21.79 10.39
N SER A 205 -4.10 21.42 9.47
CA SER A 205 -5.41 22.07 9.30
C SER A 205 -6.27 21.97 10.57
N LYS A 206 -6.28 20.82 11.25
CA LYS A 206 -6.98 20.68 12.54
C LYS A 206 -6.39 21.56 13.63
N GLN A 207 -5.06 21.68 13.69
CA GLN A 207 -4.40 22.55 14.67
C GLN A 207 -4.78 24.01 14.45
N LEU A 208 -4.75 24.48 13.20
CA LEU A 208 -5.19 25.83 12.84
C LEU A 208 -6.67 26.06 13.19
N ALA A 209 -7.55 25.13 12.85
CA ALA A 209 -8.97 25.25 13.21
C ALA A 209 -9.18 25.31 14.73
N ASN A 210 -8.38 24.58 15.52
CA ASN A 210 -8.46 24.61 16.97
C ASN A 210 -7.96 25.94 17.56
N THR A 211 -6.89 26.51 17.03
CA THR A 211 -6.39 27.82 17.50
C THR A 211 -7.37 28.94 17.15
N GLU A 212 -7.96 28.91 15.96
CA GLU A 212 -9.01 29.85 15.55
C GLU A 212 -10.24 29.74 16.45
N ARG A 213 -10.70 28.51 16.75
CA ARG A 213 -11.81 28.29 17.69
C ARG A 213 -11.49 28.80 19.10
N ALA A 214 -10.26 28.59 19.58
CA ALA A 214 -9.83 29.09 20.88
C ALA A 214 -9.80 30.64 20.91
N ALA A 215 -9.31 31.27 19.84
CA ALA A 215 -9.31 32.72 19.70
C ALA A 215 -10.74 33.29 19.63
N ALA A 216 -11.63 32.63 18.87
CA ALA A 216 -13.04 33.01 18.79
C ALA A 216 -13.74 32.92 20.15
N ARG A 217 -13.47 31.87 20.95
CA ARG A 217 -14.01 31.74 22.32
C ARG A 217 -13.54 32.86 23.24
N LYS A 218 -12.24 33.20 23.22
CA LYS A 218 -11.71 34.32 24.02
C LYS A 218 -12.42 35.63 23.67
N LYS A 219 -12.59 35.90 22.37
CA LYS A 219 -13.31 37.09 21.90
C LYS A 219 -14.78 37.10 22.31
N GLU A 220 -15.44 35.93 22.29
CA GLU A 220 -16.81 35.78 22.77
C GLU A 220 -16.91 36.08 24.28
N ASP A 221 -15.98 35.57 25.08
CA ASP A 221 -15.94 35.83 26.53
C ASP A 221 -15.66 37.31 26.85
N GLU A 222 -14.75 37.95 26.12
CA GLU A 222 -14.50 39.39 26.22
C GLU A 222 -15.74 40.21 25.90
N LEU A 223 -16.46 39.88 24.81
CA LEU A 223 -17.70 40.55 24.44
C LEU A 223 -18.81 40.32 25.48
N LYS A 224 -18.93 39.11 26.04
CA LYS A 224 -19.87 38.83 27.14
C LYS A 224 -19.57 39.68 28.36
N GLU A 225 -18.30 39.87 28.71
CA GLU A 225 -17.90 40.69 29.84
C GLU A 225 -18.16 42.19 29.58
N GLN A 226 -17.90 42.68 28.36
CA GLN A 226 -18.30 44.03 27.95
C GLN A 226 -19.82 44.22 28.06
N ILE A 227 -20.61 43.25 27.60
CA ILE A 227 -22.07 43.29 27.71
C ILE A 227 -22.52 43.34 29.18
N ARG A 228 -21.88 42.57 30.07
CA ARG A 228 -22.19 42.61 31.51
C ARG A 228 -21.91 43.97 32.12
N LYS A 229 -20.75 44.58 31.81
CA LYS A 229 -20.40 45.92 32.28
C LYS A 229 -21.40 46.97 31.80
N LEU A 230 -21.73 46.95 30.50
CA LEU A 230 -22.72 47.87 29.93
C LEU A 230 -24.10 47.70 30.56
N LYS A 231 -24.51 46.46 30.89
CA LYS A 231 -25.77 46.22 31.61
C LYS A 231 -25.74 46.76 33.03
N ALA A 232 -24.64 46.62 33.76
CA ALA A 232 -24.50 47.17 35.10
C ALA A 232 -24.53 48.71 35.09
N ASP A 233 -23.83 49.35 34.16
CA ASP A 233 -23.85 50.79 33.96
C ASP A 233 -25.27 51.29 33.59
N ALA A 234 -25.99 50.55 32.75
CA ALA A 234 -27.39 50.83 32.41
C ALA A 234 -28.33 50.74 33.62
N GLN A 235 -28.14 49.77 34.51
CA GLN A 235 -28.91 49.67 35.75
C GLN A 235 -28.58 50.82 36.70
N GLN A 236 -27.30 51.16 36.86
CA GLN A 236 -26.88 52.25 37.74
C GLN A 236 -27.37 53.62 37.24
N THR A 237 -27.35 53.86 35.93
CA THR A 237 -27.94 55.08 35.34
C THR A 237 -29.44 55.15 35.58
N GLN A 238 -30.16 54.03 35.48
CA GLN A 238 -31.59 53.96 35.78
C GLN A 238 -31.89 54.25 37.26
N GLU A 239 -31.12 53.69 38.20
CA GLU A 239 -31.26 53.97 39.64
C GLU A 239 -30.99 55.43 39.97
N LEU A 240 -29.93 56.01 39.42
CA LEU A 240 -29.62 57.43 39.62
C LEU A 240 -30.72 58.33 39.05
N ALA A 241 -31.28 58.00 37.88
CA ALA A 241 -32.40 58.74 37.32
C ALA A 241 -33.63 58.71 38.25
N GLN A 242 -33.96 57.54 38.83
CA GLN A 242 -35.03 57.42 39.81
C GLN A 242 -34.76 58.25 41.08
N GLN A 243 -33.51 58.25 41.57
CA GLN A 243 -33.11 59.07 42.72
C GLN A 243 -33.23 60.56 42.43
N VAL A 244 -32.79 61.02 41.25
CA VAL A 244 -32.96 62.42 40.83
C VAL A 244 -34.43 62.81 40.87
N GLU A 245 -35.32 61.97 40.33
CA GLU A 245 -36.76 62.27 40.30
C GLU A 245 -37.40 62.27 41.71
N LYS A 246 -36.96 61.37 42.58
CA LYS A 246 -37.34 61.36 44.00
C LYS A 246 -36.89 62.63 44.72
N TRP A 247 -35.65 63.07 44.52
CA TRP A 247 -35.14 64.28 45.15
C TRP A 247 -35.80 65.54 44.59
N LYS A 248 -36.12 65.59 43.29
CA LYS A 248 -36.90 66.68 42.69
C LYS A 248 -38.31 66.77 43.28
N SER A 249 -39.03 65.66 43.39
CA SER A 249 -40.38 65.67 43.98
C SER A 249 -40.39 66.10 45.45
N LEU A 250 -39.41 65.64 46.24
CA LEU A 250 -39.23 66.10 47.63
C LEU A 250 -38.91 67.60 47.71
N TYR A 251 -38.06 68.09 46.80
CA TYR A 251 -37.73 69.51 46.71
C TYR A 251 -38.98 70.35 46.39
N GLU A 252 -39.74 69.98 45.37
CA GLU A 252 -40.98 70.70 44.99
C GLU A 252 -42.02 70.66 46.12
N HIS A 253 -42.16 69.54 46.83
CA HIS A 253 -43.06 69.45 47.97
C HIS A 253 -42.62 70.35 49.15
N LEU A 254 -41.32 70.37 49.47
CA LEU A 254 -40.78 71.25 50.53
C LEU A 254 -40.89 72.73 50.16
N LYS A 255 -40.65 73.06 48.88
CA LYS A 255 -40.80 74.41 48.33
C LYS A 255 -42.27 74.86 48.37
N ALA A 256 -43.21 74.01 47.99
CA ALA A 256 -44.64 74.27 48.10
C ALA A 256 -45.08 74.48 49.57
N SER A 257 -44.61 73.64 50.49
CA SER A 257 -44.90 73.76 51.92
C SER A 257 -44.32 75.04 52.56
N ALA A 258 -43.13 75.47 52.12
CA ALA A 258 -42.54 76.75 52.52
C ALA A 258 -43.31 77.94 51.93
N GLY A 259 -43.81 77.83 50.69
CA GLY A 259 -44.70 78.78 50.03
C GLY A 259 -46.06 78.94 50.73
N ASP A 260 -46.68 77.84 51.15
CA ASP A 260 -47.96 77.89 51.88
C ASP A 260 -47.80 78.43 53.30
N LYS A 261 -46.70 78.15 54.01
CA LYS A 261 -46.41 78.76 55.31
C LYS A 261 -46.17 80.27 55.21
N THR A 262 -45.53 80.73 54.14
CA THR A 262 -45.33 82.17 53.88
C THR A 262 -46.60 82.87 53.41
N ARG A 263 -47.55 82.14 52.79
CA ARG A 263 -48.87 82.67 52.42
C ARG A 263 -49.88 82.67 53.58
N ALA A 264 -49.76 81.74 54.53
CA ALA A 264 -50.57 81.68 55.75
C ALA A 264 -50.16 82.74 56.81
N MET A 265 -48.93 83.25 56.78
CA MET A 265 -48.47 84.38 57.61
C MET A 265 -48.54 85.71 56.87
N GLY A 266 -49.76 86.17 56.56
CA GLY A 266 -50.02 87.54 56.10
C GLY A 266 -50.20 88.53 57.26
N ARG A 267 -49.16 88.81 58.06
CA ARG A 267 -49.01 90.05 58.86
C ARG A 267 -47.61 90.13 59.51
N PRO A 268 -46.92 91.29 59.54
CA PRO A 268 -45.53 91.34 59.99
C PRO A 268 -45.46 91.39 61.51
N ALA A 269 -44.82 90.38 62.12
CA ALA A 269 -44.35 90.44 63.50
C ALA A 269 -43.04 89.65 63.63
N ALA A 270 -42.00 90.36 64.06
CA ALA A 270 -40.76 89.92 64.69
C ALA A 270 -40.16 88.56 64.28
N ALA A 271 -38.97 88.65 63.67
CA ALA A 271 -38.03 87.55 63.48
C ALA A 271 -37.79 86.79 64.80
N GLY A 272 -38.28 85.55 64.86
CA GLY A 272 -38.00 84.58 65.91
C GLY A 272 -37.30 83.36 65.34
N ASP A 273 -36.32 82.86 66.08
CA ASP A 273 -35.30 81.84 65.81
C ASP A 273 -35.80 80.42 65.42
N ASN A 274 -37.08 80.28 65.06
CA ASN A 274 -37.73 78.99 64.77
C ASN A 274 -38.07 78.79 63.27
N ASP A 275 -37.72 79.77 62.42
CA ASP A 275 -37.98 79.76 60.96
C ASP A 275 -36.82 79.19 60.13
N MET A 276 -35.71 78.79 60.80
CA MET A 276 -34.55 78.15 60.14
C MET A 276 -34.79 76.68 59.78
N VAL A 277 -35.69 75.98 60.47
CA VAL A 277 -35.87 74.52 60.30
C VAL A 277 -36.33 74.12 58.89
N PRO A 278 -37.25 74.84 58.21
CA PRO A 278 -37.62 74.55 56.83
C PRO A 278 -36.52 74.90 55.82
N ARG A 279 -35.79 76.01 56.02
CA ARG A 279 -34.73 76.46 55.10
C ARG A 279 -33.50 75.57 55.16
N VAL A 280 -33.04 75.19 56.36
CA VAL A 280 -31.91 74.28 56.54
C VAL A 280 -32.21 72.91 55.92
N ARG A 281 -33.44 72.41 56.04
CA ARG A 281 -33.87 71.17 55.38
C ARG A 281 -33.93 71.30 53.85
N LEU A 282 -34.32 72.47 53.33
CA LEU A 282 -34.39 72.75 51.89
C LEU A 282 -32.98 72.83 51.28
N GLU A 283 -32.04 73.50 51.95
CA GLU A 283 -30.62 73.54 51.57
C GLU A 283 -29.97 72.16 51.60
N GLU A 284 -30.30 71.31 52.58
CA GLU A 284 -29.78 69.94 52.64
C GLU A 284 -30.30 69.08 51.48
N VAL A 285 -31.57 69.26 51.10
CA VAL A 285 -32.18 68.59 49.94
C VAL A 285 -31.59 69.11 48.62
N GLU A 286 -31.35 70.42 48.48
CA GLU A 286 -30.67 71.00 47.31
C GLU A 286 -29.24 70.48 47.17
N ARG A 287 -28.51 70.37 48.28
CA ARG A 287 -27.14 69.81 48.28
C ARG A 287 -27.14 68.35 47.83
N LYS A 288 -28.08 67.53 48.33
CA LYS A 288 -28.22 66.12 47.93
C LYS A 288 -28.67 65.99 46.47
N LEU A 289 -29.61 66.80 46.01
CA LEU A 289 -30.04 66.84 44.61
C LEU A 289 -28.88 67.21 43.69
N SER A 290 -28.12 68.26 44.01
CA SER A 290 -26.94 68.69 43.24
C SER A 290 -25.86 67.61 43.21
N GLN A 291 -25.64 66.91 44.33
CA GLN A 291 -24.68 65.80 44.40
C GLN A 291 -25.10 64.62 43.52
N VAL A 292 -26.37 64.19 43.61
CA VAL A 292 -26.90 63.08 42.77
C VAL A 292 -26.91 63.48 41.30
N GLN A 293 -27.27 64.72 40.97
CA GLN A 293 -27.28 65.22 39.59
C GLN A 293 -25.86 65.33 38.99
N LYS A 294 -24.86 65.71 39.79
CA LYS A 294 -23.44 65.65 39.39
C LYS A 294 -22.99 64.22 39.14
N SER A 295 -23.34 63.28 40.02
CA SER A 295 -23.03 61.85 39.84
C SER A 295 -23.67 61.29 38.57
N TYR A 296 -24.94 61.62 38.29
CA TYR A 296 -25.64 61.21 37.07
C TYR A 296 -25.01 61.80 35.80
N GLN A 297 -24.67 63.10 35.79
CA GLN A 297 -23.99 63.75 34.67
C GLN A 297 -22.60 63.18 34.41
N ASN A 298 -21.84 62.87 35.46
CA ASN A 298 -20.53 62.23 35.34
C ASN A 298 -20.64 60.81 34.75
N LEU A 299 -21.65 60.05 35.18
CA LEU A 299 -21.91 58.70 34.67
C LEU A 299 -22.36 58.71 33.20
N LEU A 300 -23.20 59.67 32.79
CA LEU A 300 -23.56 59.86 31.39
C LEU A 300 -22.36 60.25 30.53
N ARG A 301 -21.47 61.12 31.03
CA ARG A 301 -20.23 61.49 30.32
C ARG A 301 -19.27 60.30 30.18
N SER A 302 -19.16 59.44 31.19
CA SER A 302 -18.33 58.23 31.10
C SER A 302 -18.95 57.18 30.16
N ALA A 303 -20.28 57.00 30.21
CA ALA A 303 -21.00 56.11 29.30
C ALA A 303 -20.88 56.58 27.83
N ASN A 304 -20.99 57.89 27.57
CA ASN A 304 -20.88 58.45 26.22
C ASN A 304 -19.44 58.43 25.69
N ARG A 305 -18.42 58.51 26.56
CA ARG A 305 -17.02 58.25 26.16
C ARG A 305 -16.78 56.80 25.78
N ASN A 306 -17.40 55.86 26.48
CA ASN A 306 -17.26 54.43 26.21
C ASN A 306 -18.07 53.96 24.99
N MET A 307 -19.05 54.74 24.52
CA MET A 307 -19.83 54.48 23.29
C MET A 307 -19.30 55.19 22.04
N ALA A 308 -18.27 56.05 22.14
CA ALA A 308 -17.68 56.69 20.97
C ALA A 308 -16.92 55.65 20.12
N PRO A 309 -17.28 55.43 18.84
CA PRO A 309 -16.62 54.46 17.97
C PRO A 309 -15.27 55.03 17.56
N GLY A 310 -14.21 54.68 18.28
CA GLY A 310 -12.89 55.26 18.09
C GLY A 310 -11.76 54.30 18.42
N GLY A 311 -11.62 53.24 17.64
CA GLY A 311 -10.47 52.34 17.70
C GLY A 311 -10.31 51.55 16.41
N ARG A 312 -9.45 52.04 15.52
CA ARG A 312 -9.07 51.42 14.24
C ARG A 312 -8.78 49.93 14.40
N SER A 313 -9.72 49.09 13.99
CA SER A 313 -9.40 47.74 13.52
C SER A 313 -9.01 47.88 12.05
N THR A 314 -7.71 47.94 11.77
CA THR A 314 -7.20 47.61 10.45
C THR A 314 -7.75 46.23 10.08
N PRO A 315 -8.43 46.04 8.94
CA PRO A 315 -8.79 44.70 8.51
C PRO A 315 -7.48 43.92 8.25
N PRO A 316 -7.34 42.67 8.72
CA PRO A 316 -6.27 41.83 8.19
C PRO A 316 -6.51 41.70 6.68
N ALA A 317 -5.47 41.98 5.91
CA ALA A 317 -5.48 41.88 4.47
C ALA A 317 -6.05 40.53 4.04
N ALA A 318 -7.17 40.57 3.33
CA ALA A 318 -7.64 39.47 2.51
C ALA A 318 -6.71 39.41 1.29
N ASP A 319 -5.51 38.87 1.48
CA ASP A 319 -4.55 38.59 0.43
C ASP A 319 -4.11 37.14 0.64
N ASN A 320 -4.84 36.20 0.02
CA ASN A 320 -4.41 34.83 -0.33
C ASN A 320 -5.57 33.96 -0.89
N LEU A 321 -6.46 34.52 -1.72
CA LEU A 321 -7.40 33.73 -2.53
C LEU A 321 -7.42 34.20 -3.98
N ARG A 322 -6.24 34.23 -4.63
CA ARG A 322 -6.11 34.20 -6.10
C ARG A 322 -4.82 33.52 -6.51
N ARG A 323 -4.77 32.19 -6.41
CA ARG A 323 -3.78 31.38 -7.15
C ARG A 323 -4.20 29.93 -7.36
N TRP A 324 -5.43 29.69 -7.82
CA TRP A 324 -5.84 28.41 -8.41
C TRP A 324 -6.82 28.67 -9.57
N GLN A 325 -6.30 29.21 -10.67
CA GLN A 325 -6.81 28.96 -12.02
C GLN A 325 -5.59 28.83 -12.93
N VAL A 326 -5.14 27.59 -13.08
CA VAL A 326 -4.31 27.13 -14.19
C VAL A 326 -5.27 26.43 -15.14
N SER A 327 -5.47 27.03 -16.31
CA SER A 327 -5.61 26.29 -17.56
C SER A 327 -4.21 26.01 -18.09
#